data_AF-I7F7E1-F1
#
_entry.id   AF-I7F7E1-F1
#
_cell.length_a   1.000
_cell.length_b   1.000
_cell.length_c   1.000
_cell.angle_alpha   90.00
_cell.angle_beta   90.00
_cell.angle_gamma   90.00
#
_symmetry.space_group_name_H-M   'P 1'
#
loop_
_entity.id
_entity.type
_entity.pdbx_description
1 polymer ?
#
loop_
_entity_poly.entity_id
_entity_poly.type
_entity_poly.pdbx_seq_one_letter_code
_entity_poly.pdbx_strand_id
1 'polypeptide(L)'
;MGRETDVDGFNLAYAITPGSFADFVDHVVPVLTARGAYQAEYTPGTLRHKLIGQGDRLAEEHRGASYRVGAKNSTIIERPSTVPSSSASTAAQPTRGR
;
A
#
# COMPACT_ATOMS: atom_id res chain seq x y z
N MET A 1 0.74 22.12 -23.25
CA MET A 1 1.90 22.76 -22.60
C MET A 1 2.50 21.75 -21.64
N GLY A 2 3.53 21.03 -22.08
CA GLY A 2 4.45 20.15 -21.32
C GLY A 2 3.89 19.18 -20.27
N ARG A 3 3.44 17.98 -20.69
CA ARG A 3 3.84 16.76 -19.97
C ARG A 3 5.14 16.30 -20.62
N GLU A 4 6.25 16.92 -20.23
CA GLU A 4 7.57 16.56 -20.76
C GLU A 4 8.05 15.21 -20.22
N THR A 5 7.39 14.69 -19.19
CA THR A 5 7.62 13.37 -18.61
C THR A 5 6.30 12.62 -18.42
N ASP A 6 6.28 11.32 -18.76
CA ASP A 6 5.14 10.41 -18.57
C ASP A 6 5.12 9.88 -17.13
N VAL A 7 5.00 10.81 -16.17
CA VAL A 7 5.03 10.52 -14.73
C VAL A 7 3.64 10.74 -14.14
N ASP A 8 3.18 9.76 -13.36
CA ASP A 8 1.84 9.77 -12.73
C ASP A 8 1.79 10.50 -11.37
N GLY A 9 2.94 10.73 -10.73
CA GLY A 9 2.99 11.41 -9.44
C GLY A 9 4.41 11.65 -8.92
N PHE A 10 4.51 12.36 -7.80
CA PHE A 10 5.76 12.72 -7.16
C PHE A 10 5.89 12.11 -5.77
N ASN A 11 7.10 11.70 -5.41
CA ASN A 11 7.45 11.42 -4.02
C ASN A 11 8.12 12.67 -3.43
N LEU A 12 7.46 13.34 -2.48
CA LEU A 12 7.92 14.62 -1.94
C LEU A 12 8.94 14.39 -0.81
N ALA A 13 10.20 14.71 -1.07
CA ALA A 13 11.23 14.76 -0.04
C ALA A 13 11.11 16.03 0.81
N TYR A 14 11.46 15.95 2.10
CA TYR A 14 11.39 17.08 3.02
C TYR A 14 12.78 17.67 3.29
N ALA A 15 12.84 19.00 3.47
CA ALA A 15 14.03 19.69 3.96
C ALA A 15 13.94 19.95 5.48
N ILE A 16 12.72 20.21 5.99
CA ILE A 16 12.44 20.47 7.41
C ILE A 16 11.10 19.80 7.79
N THR A 17 11.09 19.02 8.87
CA THR A 17 9.86 18.35 9.36
C THR A 17 9.30 19.05 10.59
N PRO A 18 8.00 19.38 10.66
CA PRO A 18 6.94 19.13 9.65
C PRO A 18 6.74 20.27 8.63
N GLY A 19 7.51 21.37 8.72
CA GLY A 19 7.25 22.62 7.97
C GLY A 19 7.14 22.46 6.45
N SER A 20 8.00 21.66 5.83
CA SER A 20 7.97 21.47 4.37
C SER A 20 6.67 20.87 3.84
N PHE A 21 5.95 20.08 4.64
CA PHE A 21 4.65 19.53 4.22
C PHE A 21 3.51 20.52 4.40
N ALA A 22 3.53 21.30 5.49
CA ALA A 22 2.51 22.33 5.73
C ALA A 22 2.53 23.37 4.61
N ASP A 23 3.72 23.89 4.28
CA ASP A 23 3.88 24.90 3.21
C ASP A 23 3.41 24.37 1.85
N PHE A 24 3.67 23.08 1.56
CA PHE A 24 3.20 22.47 0.32
C PHE A 24 1.67 22.36 0.28
N VAL A 25 1.05 21.94 1.40
CA VAL A 25 -0.41 21.84 1.50
C VAL A 25 -1.08 23.21 1.42
N ASP A 26 -0.51 24.23 2.06
CA ASP A 26 -1.11 25.55 2.14
C ASP A 26 -0.94 26.37 0.84
N HIS A 27 0.19 26.20 0.14
CA HIS A 27 0.52 27.03 -1.02
C HIS A 27 0.47 26.31 -2.36
N VAL A 28 0.83 25.03 -2.44
CA VAL A 28 0.95 24.32 -3.73
C VAL A 28 -0.33 23.56 -4.06
N VAL A 29 -0.90 22.82 -3.11
CA VAL A 29 -2.11 22.03 -3.33
C VAL A 29 -3.28 22.86 -3.90
N PRO A 30 -3.60 24.07 -3.40
CA PRO A 30 -4.71 24.85 -3.94
C PRO A 30 -4.52 25.21 -5.41
N VAL A 31 -3.28 25.51 -5.82
CA VAL A 31 -2.94 25.84 -7.21
C VAL A 31 -3.05 24.61 -8.10
N LEU A 32 -2.58 23.44 -7.63
CA LEU A 32 -2.71 22.19 -8.38
C LEU A 32 -4.17 21.76 -8.53
N THR A 33 -4.99 21.89 -7.47
CA THR A 33 -6.43 21.60 -7.50
C THR A 33 -7.17 22.53 -8.45
N ALA A 34 -6.90 23.85 -8.41
CA ALA A 34 -7.49 24.82 -9.33
C ALA A 34 -7.14 24.55 -10.81
N ARG A 35 -6.02 23.88 -11.06
CA ARG A 35 -5.57 23.45 -12.40
C ARG A 35 -6.04 22.04 -12.78
N GLY A 36 -6.79 21.35 -11.91
CA GLY A 36 -7.24 19.98 -12.13
C GLY A 36 -6.14 18.93 -12.09
N ALA A 37 -4.97 19.26 -11.52
CA ALA A 37 -3.80 18.38 -11.42
C ALA A 37 -3.69 17.66 -10.06
N TYR A 38 -4.56 17.99 -9.10
CA TYR A 38 -4.64 17.35 -7.79
C TYR A 38 -6.09 17.07 -7.42
N GLN A 39 -6.34 15.98 -6.70
CA GLN A 39 -7.68 15.57 -6.29
C GLN A 39 -8.27 16.54 -5.26
N ALA A 40 -9.55 16.92 -5.43
CA ALA A 40 -10.27 17.72 -4.44
C ALA A 40 -10.86 16.86 -3.32
N GLU A 41 -11.21 15.61 -3.62
CA GLU A 41 -11.79 14.65 -2.69
C GLU A 41 -11.17 13.28 -2.90
N TYR A 42 -11.18 12.44 -1.86
CA TYR A 42 -10.67 11.08 -1.95
C TYR A 42 -11.74 10.13 -2.48
N THR A 43 -11.42 9.36 -3.51
CA THR A 43 -12.23 8.21 -3.93
C THR A 43 -12.32 7.19 -2.77
N PRO A 44 -13.50 6.65 -2.43
CA PRO A 44 -13.62 5.63 -1.40
C PRO A 44 -12.90 4.33 -1.79
N GLY A 45 -12.63 3.46 -0.82
CA GLY A 45 -12.00 2.15 -1.05
C GLY A 45 -10.50 2.10 -0.71
N THR A 46 -9.84 1.02 -1.12
CA THR A 46 -8.44 0.76 -0.75
C THR A 46 -7.47 1.68 -1.50
N LEU A 47 -6.22 1.79 -1.01
CA LEU A 47 -5.16 2.53 -1.68
C LEU A 47 -4.94 2.06 -3.13
N ARG A 48 -5.02 0.74 -3.38
CA ARG A 48 -4.87 0.21 -4.74
C ARG A 48 -5.96 0.70 -5.67
N HIS A 49 -7.21 0.69 -5.19
CA HIS A 49 -8.32 1.21 -5.97
C HIS A 49 -8.13 2.70 -6.29
N LYS A 50 -7.71 3.49 -5.29
CA LYS A 50 -7.41 4.93 -5.47
C LYS A 50 -6.29 5.19 -6.49
N LEU A 51 -5.26 4.34 -6.52
CA LEU A 51 -4.09 4.53 -7.39
C LEU A 51 -4.27 3.96 -8.81
N ILE A 52 -4.97 2.83 -8.95
CA ILE A 52 -5.01 2.05 -10.21
C ILE A 52 -6.42 1.97 -10.80
N GLY A 53 -7.47 2.22 -10.00
CA GLY A 53 -8.87 2.14 -10.44
C GLY A 53 -9.41 0.72 -10.65
N GLN A 54 -8.57 -0.32 -10.62
CA GLN A 54 -8.93 -1.71 -10.94
C GLN A 54 -9.34 -2.54 -9.69
N GLY A 55 -10.07 -1.89 -8.78
CA GLY A 55 -10.54 -2.51 -7.54
C GLY A 55 -9.46 -2.77 -6.47
N ASP A 56 -9.81 -3.57 -5.47
CA ASP A 56 -9.02 -3.74 -4.25
C ASP A 56 -7.93 -4.82 -4.33
N ARG A 57 -8.00 -5.67 -5.35
CA ARG A 57 -7.07 -6.80 -5.55
C ARG A 57 -6.19 -6.56 -6.78
N LEU A 58 -5.09 -7.31 -6.85
CA LEU A 58 -4.20 -7.29 -8.02
C LEU A 58 -4.97 -7.72 -9.29
N ALA A 59 -4.72 -7.12 -10.44
CA ALA A 59 -5.31 -7.60 -11.69
C ALA A 59 -4.85 -9.04 -12.01
N GLU A 60 -5.59 -9.76 -12.85
CA GLU A 60 -5.30 -11.18 -13.15
C GLU A 60 -3.94 -11.36 -13.84
N GLU A 61 -3.51 -10.35 -14.60
CA GLU A 61 -2.24 -10.31 -15.32
C GLU A 61 -1.05 -10.10 -14.38
N HIS A 62 -1.29 -9.56 -13.18
CA HIS A 62 -0.22 -9.30 -12.22
C HIS A 62 0.27 -10.63 -11.63
N ARG A 63 1.57 -10.91 -11.69
CA ARG A 63 2.18 -12.16 -11.20
C ARG A 63 1.70 -12.59 -9.80
N GLY A 64 1.56 -11.64 -8.89
CA GLY A 64 1.04 -11.90 -7.54
C GLY A 64 -0.37 -12.50 -7.48
N ALA A 65 -1.23 -12.28 -8.49
CA ALA A 65 -2.55 -12.89 -8.57
C ALA A 65 -2.49 -14.42 -8.75
N SER A 66 -1.43 -14.94 -9.39
CA SER A 66 -1.26 -16.39 -9.57
C SER A 66 -1.03 -17.17 -8.26
N TYR A 67 -0.73 -16.48 -7.16
CA TYR A 67 -0.51 -17.07 -5.83
C TYR A 67 -1.72 -16.92 -4.89
N ARG A 68 -2.87 -16.42 -5.38
CA ARG A 68 -4.11 -16.43 -4.58
C ARG A 68 -4.47 -17.85 -4.18
N VAL A 69 -5.16 -18.00 -3.05
CA VAL A 69 -5.72 -19.29 -2.62
C VAL A 69 -6.55 -19.88 -3.76
N GLY A 70 -6.17 -21.08 -4.21
CA GLY A 70 -6.83 -21.79 -5.32
C GLY A 70 -6.34 -21.41 -6.74
N ALA A 71 -5.43 -20.44 -6.89
CA ALA A 71 -4.85 -20.09 -8.18
C ALA A 71 -3.67 -21.01 -8.56
N LYS A 72 -3.22 -20.91 -9.82
CA LYS A 72 -2.21 -21.80 -10.45
C LYS A 72 -0.96 -22.06 -9.62
N ASN A 73 -0.41 -21.03 -8.96
CA ASN A 73 0.84 -21.12 -8.18
C ASN A 73 0.59 -21.12 -6.67
N SER A 74 -0.65 -21.31 -6.22
CA SER A 74 -0.99 -21.40 -4.80
C SER A 74 -0.28 -22.58 -4.15
N THR A 75 0.50 -22.31 -3.10
CA THR A 75 1.15 -23.35 -2.27
C THR A 75 0.38 -23.67 -1.00
N ILE A 76 -0.82 -23.09 -0.83
CA ILE A 76 -1.65 -23.38 0.33
C ILE A 76 -2.03 -24.86 0.31
N ILE A 77 -1.50 -25.60 1.28
CA ILE A 77 -1.94 -26.95 1.57
C ILE A 77 -3.09 -26.79 2.55
N GLU A 78 -4.25 -27.40 2.27
CA GLU A 78 -5.31 -27.51 3.27
C GLU A 78 -4.71 -28.18 4.51
N ARG A 79 -4.44 -27.40 5.56
CA ARG A 79 -4.16 -27.99 6.86
C ARG A 79 -5.51 -28.46 7.41
N PRO A 80 -5.73 -29.77 7.63
CA PRO A 80 -6.86 -30.18 8.46
C PRO A 80 -6.71 -29.43 9.78
N SER A 81 -7.81 -28.82 10.25
CA SER A 81 -7.88 -28.00 11.45
C SER A 81 -6.94 -28.53 12.52
N THR A 82 -5.91 -27.74 12.87
CA THR A 82 -4.90 -28.12 13.85
C THR A 82 -5.59 -28.59 15.12
N VAL A 83 -5.40 -29.86 15.47
CA VAL A 83 -5.56 -30.34 16.85
C VAL A 83 -4.80 -29.34 17.74
N PRO A 84 -5.40 -28.85 18.85
CA PRO A 84 -4.76 -27.83 19.66
C PRO A 84 -3.36 -28.30 20.08
N SER A 85 -2.37 -27.43 19.86
CA SER A 85 -0.99 -27.65 20.31
C SER A 85 -1.04 -28.07 21.78
N SER A 86 -0.46 -29.21 22.10
CA SER A 86 -0.46 -29.74 23.45
C SER A 86 0.08 -28.69 24.43
N SER A 87 -0.50 -28.65 25.62
CA SER A 87 -0.12 -27.77 26.75
C SER A 87 1.31 -28.01 27.26
N ALA A 88 2.08 -28.90 26.63
CA ALA A 88 3.47 -29.20 26.96
C ALA A 88 4.51 -28.39 26.16
N SER A 89 4.10 -27.57 25.18
CA SER A 89 5.05 -26.72 24.42
C SER A 89 5.41 -25.45 25.19
N THR A 90 6.40 -25.55 26.09
CA THR A 90 7.03 -24.38 26.70
C THR A 90 8.20 -23.93 25.82
N ALA A 91 7.96 -22.97 24.92
CA ALA A 91 9.05 -22.28 24.22
C ALA A 91 9.67 -21.25 25.19
N ALA A 92 10.93 -21.47 25.59
CA ALA A 92 11.67 -20.51 26.41
C ALA A 92 11.99 -19.24 25.60
N GLN A 93 11.65 -18.06 26.14
CA GLN A 93 12.07 -16.80 25.55
C GLN A 93 13.57 -16.57 25.78
N PRO A 94 14.35 -16.13 24.78
CA PRO A 94 15.74 -15.77 24.98
C PRO A 94 15.84 -14.52 25.87
N THR A 95 16.73 -14.59 26.87
CA THR A 95 16.99 -13.50 27.81
C THR A 95 17.62 -12.31 27.08
N ARG A 96 17.08 -11.10 27.29
CA ARG A 96 17.73 -9.87 26.81
C ARG A 96 19.01 -9.62 27.61
N GLY A 97 20.16 -9.74 26.95
CA GLY A 97 21.45 -9.28 27.46
C GLY A 97 21.42 -7.77 27.69
N ARG A 98 22.07 -7.35 28.77
CA ARG A 98 22.23 -5.96 29.23
C ARG A 98 23.28 -5.21 28.42
#